data_AF-A0A7S3GGK3-F1
#
_entry.id   AF-A0A7S3GGK3-F1
#
_cell.length_a   1.000
_cell.length_b   1.000
_cell.length_c   1.000
_cell.angle_alpha   90.00
_cell.angle_beta   90.00
_cell.angle_gamma   90.00
#
_symmetry.space_group_name_H-M   'P 1'
#
loop_
_entity.id
_entity.type
_entity.pdbx_description
1 polymer ?
#
loop_
_entity_poly.entity_id
_entity_poly.type
_entity_poly.pdbx_seq_one_letter_code
_entity_poly.pdbx_strand_id
1 'polypeptide(L)'
;MNSLCCFMKITVHDGERVLVIERDGRSRVVDGPCRVSTWKTRVEQLHRHVATQDQYLVITYVEGQKEHRKGPCAVFKNPQEHQRIETRDAIVISSGELIVVYGEVEGKVKRKVINGPAKYMLDSNEWLHNFKWHGTDPTNKTRKVPGALTFTRLRTIPDQMYYNVGDVRTNDDTLITVKLMIFFELMDVETMLDRTHDPIADFINAVCADVVSFASGRTYEQFCEETSQLNELSSYPQLSSRAQLIGFKASKVVYRGYHASDSLQKMHDDAIKSRTKLRLEAETEEQAQALADMRVEKELERSSKRQEMEIAEQQHKNEMSKRQHEEKMRQREVEREVEKKAAEDMQQLELKAKHDLNEEQARYYGRMKEMGVDLTRYLVSQYQHPDKVIKVDGNAGGKTPQLHLHE
;
A
#
# COMPACT_ATOMS: atom_id res chain seq x y z
N MET A 1 41.88 -104.03 34.92
CA MET A 1 41.61 -103.71 33.50
C MET A 1 40.66 -102.53 33.43
N ASN A 2 41.18 -101.41 32.93
CA ASN A 2 40.50 -100.31 32.22
C ASN A 2 39.22 -99.73 32.81
N SER A 3 39.38 -98.88 33.83
CA SER A 3 38.42 -97.79 34.05
C SER A 3 38.58 -96.81 32.89
N LEU A 4 37.67 -96.88 31.91
CA LEU A 4 37.49 -95.85 30.88
C LEU A 4 37.12 -94.54 31.57
N CYS A 5 38.12 -93.80 32.02
CA CYS A 5 37.97 -92.41 32.34
C CYS A 5 37.93 -91.67 31.00
N CYS A 6 36.73 -91.59 30.41
CA CYS A 6 36.47 -90.67 29.32
C CYS A 6 36.76 -89.25 29.84
N PHE A 7 37.99 -88.78 29.62
CA PHE A 7 38.35 -87.39 29.80
C PHE A 7 37.56 -86.59 28.77
N MET A 8 36.33 -86.18 29.12
CA MET A 8 35.61 -85.19 28.34
C MET A 8 36.49 -83.94 28.28
N LYS A 9 36.80 -83.54 27.05
CA LYS A 9 37.52 -82.31 26.73
C LYS A 9 36.58 -81.46 25.91
N ILE A 10 36.46 -80.19 26.26
CA ILE A 10 35.75 -79.20 25.46
C ILE A 10 36.79 -78.45 24.63
N THR A 11 36.50 -78.23 23.36
CA THR A 11 37.30 -77.35 22.49
C THR A 11 36.72 -75.96 22.61
N VAL A 12 37.56 -74.99 22.99
CA VAL A 12 37.24 -73.57 22.98
C VAL A 12 37.76 -73.03 21.66
N HIS A 13 36.86 -72.53 20.82
CA HIS A 13 37.23 -72.05 19.48
C HIS A 13 37.89 -70.66 19.56
N ASP A 14 38.52 -70.26 18.45
CA ASP A 14 39.11 -68.93 18.35
C ASP A 14 38.04 -67.84 18.53
N GLY A 15 38.35 -66.83 19.34
CA GLY A 15 37.41 -65.77 19.72
C GLY A 15 36.35 -66.16 20.76
N GLU A 16 36.40 -67.37 21.31
CA GLU A 16 35.59 -67.79 22.47
C GLU A 16 36.39 -67.75 23.77
N ARG A 17 35.68 -67.58 24.88
CA ARG A 17 36.26 -67.57 26.22
C ARG A 17 35.35 -68.35 27.16
N VAL A 18 35.96 -69.17 28.01
CA VAL A 18 35.23 -69.98 28.99
C VAL A 18 35.73 -69.72 30.40
N LEU A 19 34.83 -69.79 31.37
CA LEU A 19 35.14 -69.81 32.79
C LEU A 19 35.20 -71.26 33.24
N VAL A 20 36.36 -71.67 33.77
CA VAL A 20 36.57 -73.00 34.34
C VAL A 20 36.54 -72.88 35.84
N ILE A 21 35.56 -73.51 36.48
CA ILE A 21 35.38 -73.54 37.92
C ILE A 21 35.83 -74.91 38.43
N GLU A 22 36.84 -74.93 39.28
CA GLU A 22 37.38 -76.12 39.94
C GLU A 22 36.51 -76.52 41.15
N ARG A 23 36.68 -77.76 41.63
CA ARG A 23 35.91 -78.28 42.79
C ARG A 23 36.16 -77.53 44.09
N ASP A 24 37.32 -76.89 44.21
CA ASP A 24 37.69 -76.06 45.37
C ASP A 24 37.08 -74.66 45.29
N GLY A 25 36.29 -74.35 44.26
CA GLY A 25 35.66 -73.06 44.04
C GLY A 25 36.57 -72.04 43.36
N ARG A 26 37.84 -72.39 43.08
CA ARG A 26 38.70 -71.52 42.28
C ARG A 26 38.21 -71.51 40.85
N SER A 27 38.32 -70.35 40.23
CA SER A 27 37.90 -70.12 38.87
C SER A 27 39.06 -69.53 38.08
N ARG A 28 39.11 -69.88 36.80
CA ARG A 28 40.04 -69.27 35.86
C ARG A 28 39.38 -69.09 34.52
N VAL A 29 39.72 -67.98 33.88
CA VAL A 29 39.31 -67.66 32.52
C VAL A 29 40.30 -68.28 31.55
N VAL A 30 39.79 -68.98 30.53
CA VAL A 30 40.61 -69.59 29.49
C VAL A 30 40.19 -69.05 28.12
N ASP A 31 41.15 -68.49 27.40
CA ASP A 31 41.01 -68.02 26.02
C ASP A 31 41.23 -69.16 25.02
N GLY A 32 40.42 -69.19 23.97
CA GLY A 32 40.65 -70.05 22.81
C GLY A 32 41.78 -69.53 21.91
N PRO A 33 42.26 -70.33 20.94
CA PRO A 33 41.86 -71.71 20.67
C PRO A 33 42.61 -72.71 21.57
N CYS A 34 41.89 -73.48 22.38
CA CYS A 34 42.52 -74.51 23.24
C CYS A 34 41.54 -75.63 23.61
N ARG A 35 42.07 -76.73 24.18
CA ARG A 35 41.24 -77.82 24.73
C ARG A 35 41.32 -77.81 26.25
N VAL A 36 40.16 -77.69 26.89
CA VAL A 36 40.03 -77.69 28.35
C VAL A 36 39.47 -79.03 28.80
N SER A 37 40.10 -79.64 29.82
CA SER A 37 39.57 -80.86 30.44
C SER A 37 38.40 -80.51 31.36
N THR A 38 37.28 -81.22 31.22
CA THR A 38 36.11 -81.08 32.09
C THR A 38 36.13 -82.07 33.27
N TRP A 39 37.24 -82.78 33.47
CA TRP A 39 37.35 -83.75 34.55
C TRP A 39 37.34 -83.02 35.90
N LYS A 40 36.25 -83.20 36.66
CA LYS A 40 36.01 -82.55 37.96
C LYS A 40 35.97 -81.01 37.89
N THR A 41 35.66 -80.42 36.75
CA THR A 41 35.53 -78.97 36.58
C THR A 41 34.19 -78.64 35.92
N ARG A 42 33.61 -77.49 36.29
CA ARG A 42 32.44 -76.91 35.60
C ARG A 42 32.95 -75.87 34.61
N VAL A 43 32.54 -75.98 33.35
CA VAL A 43 32.93 -75.04 32.29
C VAL A 43 31.70 -74.27 31.85
N GLU A 44 31.77 -72.95 31.88
CA GLU A 44 30.71 -72.05 31.43
C GLU A 44 31.24 -71.16 30.31
N GLN A 45 30.53 -71.11 29.18
CA GLN A 45 30.88 -70.23 28.08
C GLN A 45 30.55 -68.79 28.46
N LEU A 46 31.52 -67.89 28.35
CA LEU A 46 31.31 -66.49 28.65
C LEU A 46 30.63 -65.80 27.46
N HIS A 47 29.58 -65.04 27.74
CA HIS A 47 28.89 -64.27 26.71
C HIS A 47 29.72 -63.04 26.32
N ARG A 48 29.97 -62.88 25.02
CA ARG A 48 30.71 -61.76 24.45
C ARG A 48 29.77 -60.60 24.16
N HIS A 49 30.00 -59.46 24.80
CA HIS A 49 29.36 -58.20 24.46
C HIS A 49 30.28 -57.40 23.55
N VAL A 50 29.75 -56.84 22.48
CA VAL A 50 30.49 -56.03 21.51
C VAL A 50 29.82 -54.67 21.40
N ALA A 51 30.64 -53.62 21.44
CA ALA A 51 30.24 -52.27 21.07
C ALA A 51 30.90 -51.91 19.74
N THR A 52 30.09 -51.45 18.79
CA THR A 52 30.56 -50.88 17.53
C THR A 52 31.14 -49.49 17.75
N GLN A 53 31.67 -48.84 16.71
CA GLN A 53 32.18 -47.47 16.79
C GLN A 53 31.12 -46.46 17.29
N ASP A 54 29.83 -46.74 17.09
CA ASP A 54 28.69 -45.92 17.52
C ASP A 54 28.15 -46.23 18.91
N GLN A 55 28.74 -47.20 19.58
CA GLN A 55 28.25 -47.74 20.83
C GLN A 55 29.32 -47.73 21.91
N TYR A 56 28.87 -47.92 23.13
CA TYR A 56 29.71 -48.13 24.29
C TYR A 56 29.13 -49.23 25.17
N LEU A 57 30.00 -49.89 25.93
CA LEU A 57 29.61 -50.89 26.92
C LEU A 57 29.51 -50.24 28.30
N VAL A 58 28.39 -50.44 28.98
CA VAL A 58 28.20 -50.12 30.39
C VAL A 58 28.43 -51.39 31.19
N ILE A 59 29.55 -51.48 31.90
CA ILE A 59 29.95 -52.61 32.72
C ILE A 59 29.62 -52.28 34.16
N THR A 60 28.73 -53.06 34.78
CA THR A 60 28.42 -52.99 36.20
C THR A 60 29.13 -54.15 36.89
N TYR A 61 30.10 -53.83 37.74
CA TYR A 61 30.86 -54.78 38.54
C TYR A 61 30.03 -55.31 39.72
N VAL A 62 30.39 -56.49 40.23
CA VAL A 62 29.74 -57.08 41.42
C VAL A 62 29.91 -56.18 42.66
N GLU A 63 31.01 -55.43 42.72
CA GLU A 63 31.27 -54.43 43.78
C GLU A 63 30.39 -53.17 43.66
N GLY A 64 29.57 -53.06 42.61
CA GLY A 64 28.67 -51.93 42.37
C GLY A 64 29.29 -50.79 41.55
N GLN A 65 30.60 -50.84 41.26
CA GLN A 65 31.27 -49.87 40.38
C GLN A 65 30.75 -49.98 38.95
N LYS A 66 30.66 -48.83 38.26
CA LYS A 66 30.25 -48.76 36.85
C LYS A 66 31.39 -48.20 36.00
N GLU A 67 31.75 -48.92 34.95
CA GLU A 67 32.73 -48.50 33.96
C GLU A 67 32.07 -48.39 32.59
N HIS A 68 32.32 -47.30 31.86
CA HIS A 68 31.85 -47.12 30.49
C HIS A 68 33.04 -47.27 29.53
N ARG A 69 32.96 -48.22 28.58
CA ARG A 69 34.00 -48.45 27.56
C ARG A 69 33.53 -48.07 26.17
N LYS A 70 34.23 -47.13 25.53
CA LYS A 70 33.98 -46.71 24.15
C LYS A 70 34.24 -47.87 23.18
N GLY A 71 33.39 -48.00 22.17
CA GLY A 71 33.67 -48.87 21.05
C GLY A 71 34.72 -48.28 20.09
N PRO A 72 35.30 -49.09 19.19
CA PRO A 72 35.05 -50.51 19.01
C PRO A 72 35.73 -51.35 20.11
N CYS A 73 34.96 -52.10 20.89
CA CYS A 73 35.51 -52.97 21.93
C CYS A 73 34.63 -54.20 22.14
N ALA A 74 35.23 -55.27 22.68
CA ALA A 74 34.52 -56.47 23.08
C ALA A 74 34.93 -56.88 24.48
N VAL A 75 33.94 -57.21 25.32
CA VAL A 75 34.14 -57.65 26.69
C VAL A 75 33.32 -58.91 26.93
N PHE A 76 33.95 -59.91 27.54
CA PHE A 76 33.26 -61.11 27.98
C PHE A 76 32.69 -60.92 29.38
N LYS A 77 31.41 -61.24 29.55
CA LYS A 77 30.77 -61.15 30.87
C LYS A 77 31.26 -62.28 31.77
N ASN A 78 32.21 -62.00 32.65
CA ASN A 78 32.59 -62.87 33.76
C ASN A 78 31.59 -62.73 34.93
N PRO A 79 30.81 -63.77 35.30
CA PRO A 79 29.83 -63.69 36.39
C PRO A 79 30.41 -63.38 37.77
N GLN A 80 31.71 -63.58 37.99
CA GLN A 80 32.36 -63.28 39.28
C GLN A 80 32.80 -61.82 39.41
N GLU A 81 33.08 -61.15 38.29
CA GLU A 81 33.53 -59.76 38.27
C GLU A 81 32.40 -58.82 37.87
N HIS A 82 31.54 -59.25 36.94
CA HIS A 82 30.51 -58.44 36.31
C HIS A 82 29.10 -58.91 36.71
N GLN A 83 28.36 -58.02 37.33
CA GLN A 83 26.93 -58.19 37.55
C GLN A 83 26.16 -58.10 36.22
N ARG A 84 26.46 -57.07 35.42
CA ARG A 84 25.76 -56.78 34.16
C ARG A 84 26.67 -56.06 33.17
N ILE A 85 26.51 -56.37 31.88
CA ILE A 85 27.10 -55.60 30.78
C ILE A 85 25.95 -55.24 29.83
N GLU A 86 25.85 -53.97 29.47
CA GLU A 86 24.87 -53.45 28.50
C GLU A 86 25.59 -52.75 27.36
N THR A 87 25.09 -52.90 26.13
CA THR A 87 25.51 -52.07 25.00
C THR A 87 24.55 -50.88 24.88
N ARG A 88 25.08 -49.66 24.78
CA ARG A 88 24.30 -48.43 24.60
C ARG A 88 24.84 -47.62 23.42
N ASP A 89 23.96 -46.86 22.78
CA ASP A 89 24.33 -45.98 21.68
C ASP A 89 24.89 -44.66 22.20
N ALA A 90 25.94 -44.16 21.56
CA ALA A 90 26.44 -42.81 21.81
C ALA A 90 25.44 -41.77 21.34
N ILE A 91 25.40 -40.62 22.02
CA ILE A 91 24.49 -39.53 21.70
C ILE A 91 25.05 -38.80 20.49
N VAL A 92 24.34 -38.85 19.38
CA VAL A 92 24.65 -38.07 18.19
C VAL A 92 23.97 -36.70 18.30
N ILE A 93 24.77 -35.64 18.23
CA ILE A 93 24.35 -34.24 18.30
C ILE A 93 24.51 -33.66 16.91
N SER A 94 23.42 -33.19 16.31
CA SER A 94 23.42 -32.66 14.94
C SER A 94 23.98 -31.24 14.91
N SER A 95 24.32 -30.74 13.71
CA SER A 95 24.62 -29.31 13.55
C SER A 95 23.39 -28.47 13.94
N GLY A 96 23.60 -27.40 14.72
CA GLY A 96 22.51 -26.56 15.24
C GLY A 96 21.75 -27.17 16.43
N GLU A 97 22.27 -28.24 17.02
CA GLU A 97 21.80 -28.80 18.29
C GLU A 97 22.91 -28.76 19.33
N LEU A 98 22.52 -28.76 20.60
CA LEU A 98 23.41 -28.94 21.73
C LEU A 98 22.77 -29.79 22.82
N ILE A 99 23.61 -30.31 23.69
CA ILE A 99 23.19 -30.95 24.94
C ILE A 99 23.90 -30.28 26.11
N VAL A 100 23.25 -30.34 27.27
CA VAL A 100 23.81 -29.90 28.54
C VAL A 100 24.01 -31.13 29.40
N VAL A 101 25.25 -31.33 29.84
CA VAL A 101 25.67 -32.48 30.65
C VAL A 101 26.08 -31.98 32.02
N TYR A 102 25.59 -32.63 33.06
CA TYR A 102 26.07 -32.45 34.41
C TYR A 102 26.91 -33.65 34.81
N GLY A 103 28.00 -33.41 35.53
CA GLY A 103 28.84 -34.47 36.06
C GLY A 103 29.30 -34.14 37.47
N GLU A 104 29.38 -35.16 38.32
CA GLU A 104 29.91 -35.02 39.67
C GLU A 104 31.42 -35.30 39.67
N VAL A 105 32.21 -34.30 40.08
CA VAL A 105 33.67 -34.41 40.25
C VAL A 105 34.02 -33.91 41.65
N GLU A 106 34.59 -34.78 42.49
CA GLU A 106 34.98 -34.47 43.87
C GLU A 106 33.84 -33.87 44.72
N GLY A 107 32.62 -34.41 44.57
CA GLY A 107 31.43 -33.94 45.31
C GLY A 107 30.86 -32.59 44.82
N LYS A 108 31.39 -32.03 43.73
CA LYS A 108 30.86 -30.82 43.08
C LYS A 108 30.26 -31.18 41.73
N VAL A 109 29.04 -30.68 41.49
CA VAL A 109 28.37 -30.81 40.19
C VAL A 109 28.93 -29.75 39.24
N LYS A 110 29.53 -30.19 38.14
CA LYS A 110 30.01 -29.34 37.04
C LYS A 110 29.04 -29.45 35.86
N ARG A 111 28.72 -28.30 35.25
CA ARG A 111 27.95 -28.20 34.01
C ARG A 111 28.90 -28.14 32.81
N LYS A 112 28.56 -28.83 31.73
CA LYS A 112 29.24 -28.77 30.43
C LYS A 112 28.20 -28.60 29.33
N VAL A 113 28.43 -27.67 28.41
CA VAL A 113 27.61 -27.49 27.20
C VAL A 113 28.36 -28.07 26.01
N ILE A 114 27.69 -28.93 25.23
CA ILE A 114 28.29 -29.64 24.10
C ILE A 114 27.52 -29.29 22.84
N ASN A 115 28.17 -28.56 21.95
CA ASN A 115 27.62 -28.15 20.67
C ASN A 115 27.86 -29.23 19.61
N GLY A 116 26.88 -29.42 18.72
CA GLY A 116 27.03 -30.26 17.54
C GLY A 116 27.74 -29.54 16.38
N PRO A 117 28.13 -30.26 15.31
CA PRO A 117 27.97 -31.71 15.15
C PRO A 117 29.02 -32.46 15.97
N ALA A 118 28.56 -33.32 16.88
CA ALA A 118 29.45 -34.05 17.78
C ALA A 118 28.79 -35.36 18.21
N LYS A 119 29.63 -36.30 18.63
CA LYS A 119 29.18 -37.56 19.19
C LYS A 119 29.68 -37.67 20.62
N TYR A 120 28.74 -37.80 21.55
CA TYR A 120 29.04 -37.75 22.96
C TYR A 120 28.67 -39.05 23.66
N MET A 121 29.55 -39.50 24.54
CA MET A 121 29.31 -40.63 25.43
C MET A 121 29.31 -40.09 26.85
N LEU A 122 28.25 -40.38 27.59
CA LEU A 122 28.18 -40.05 29.02
C LEU A 122 29.17 -40.92 29.80
N ASP A 123 29.88 -40.31 30.75
CA ASP A 123 30.63 -41.05 31.75
C ASP A 123 29.70 -41.60 32.86
N SER A 124 30.21 -42.50 33.70
CA SER A 124 29.43 -43.17 34.77
C SER A 124 28.77 -42.21 35.75
N ASN A 125 29.37 -41.02 35.95
CA ASN A 125 28.91 -39.98 36.89
C ASN A 125 28.28 -38.78 36.17
N GLU A 126 27.97 -38.91 34.88
CA GLU A 126 27.36 -37.84 34.08
C GLU A 126 25.89 -38.14 33.75
N TRP A 127 25.06 -37.08 33.71
CA TRP A 127 23.67 -37.15 33.28
C TRP A 127 23.28 -35.94 32.42
N LEU A 128 22.26 -36.12 31.59
CA LEU A 128 21.75 -35.06 30.72
C LEU A 128 20.81 -34.13 31.47
N HIS A 129 20.86 -32.84 31.13
CA HIS A 129 19.80 -31.92 31.49
C HIS A 129 18.49 -32.31 30.81
N ASN A 130 17.38 -32.15 31.54
CA ASN A 130 16.05 -32.33 31.00
C ASN A 130 15.33 -30.98 31.03
N PHE A 131 15.20 -30.37 29.85
CA PHE A 131 14.48 -29.12 29.67
C PHE A 131 12.97 -29.37 29.82
N LYS A 132 12.29 -28.46 30.52
CA LYS A 132 10.84 -28.48 30.68
C LYS A 132 10.30 -27.08 30.42
N TRP A 133 9.82 -26.83 29.22
CA TRP A 133 9.38 -25.52 28.77
C TRP A 133 7.88 -25.50 28.48
N HIS A 134 7.33 -24.29 28.32
CA HIS A 134 5.97 -24.13 27.81
C HIS A 134 5.88 -24.74 26.41
N GLY A 135 4.98 -25.71 26.26
CA GLY A 135 4.71 -26.40 25.01
C GLY A 135 3.39 -25.98 24.38
N THR A 136 3.18 -26.35 23.13
CA THR A 136 1.89 -26.13 22.45
C THR A 136 0.84 -27.13 22.95
N ASP A 137 -0.36 -26.66 23.27
CA ASP A 137 -1.50 -27.53 23.61
C ASP A 137 -1.86 -28.44 22.41
N PRO A 138 -2.02 -29.77 22.60
CA PRO A 138 -2.43 -30.70 21.54
C PRO A 138 -3.75 -30.31 20.86
N THR A 139 -4.66 -29.69 21.61
CA THR A 139 -6.00 -29.32 21.16
C THR A 139 -6.02 -27.94 20.51
N ASN A 140 -5.16 -27.03 20.99
CA ASN A 140 -5.11 -25.65 20.54
C ASN A 140 -3.67 -25.20 20.26
N LYS A 141 -3.32 -25.13 18.98
CA LYS A 141 -1.97 -24.75 18.51
C LYS A 141 -1.49 -23.36 18.95
N THR A 142 -2.39 -22.50 19.43
CA THR A 142 -2.09 -21.12 19.84
C THR A 142 -1.98 -20.94 21.35
N ARG A 143 -2.38 -21.96 22.11
CA ARG A 143 -2.27 -21.98 23.56
C ARG A 143 -0.96 -22.66 23.97
N LYS A 144 -0.28 -22.03 24.92
CA LYS A 144 0.95 -22.55 25.51
C LYS A 144 0.67 -23.06 26.91
N VAL A 145 1.12 -24.28 27.20
CA VAL A 145 0.89 -24.98 28.47
C VAL A 145 2.22 -25.17 29.18
N PRO A 146 2.34 -24.77 30.46
CA PRO A 146 3.57 -24.94 31.23
C PRO A 146 4.06 -26.39 31.24
N GLY A 147 5.34 -26.60 30.98
CA GLY A 147 6.00 -27.92 31.05
C GLY A 147 5.55 -28.96 30.03
N ALA A 148 4.72 -28.59 29.04
CA ALA A 148 4.26 -29.52 28.01
C ALA A 148 5.37 -29.94 27.02
N LEU A 149 6.44 -29.16 26.90
CA LEU A 149 7.58 -29.48 26.05
C LEU A 149 8.75 -29.99 26.91
N THR A 150 9.05 -31.28 26.82
CA THR A 150 10.18 -31.90 27.53
C THR A 150 11.19 -32.50 26.57
N PHE A 151 12.46 -32.15 26.71
CA PHE A 151 13.52 -32.60 25.79
C PHE A 151 14.90 -32.51 26.44
N THR A 152 15.89 -33.20 25.84
CA THR A 152 17.29 -33.19 26.28
C THR A 152 18.24 -32.52 25.27
N ARG A 153 17.81 -32.42 24.01
CA ARG A 153 18.56 -31.79 22.91
C ARG A 153 17.97 -30.44 22.59
N LEU A 154 18.75 -29.39 22.81
CA LEU A 154 18.34 -28.02 22.55
C LEU A 154 18.74 -27.61 21.14
N ARG A 155 17.81 -27.04 20.38
CA ARG A 155 18.09 -26.47 19.06
C ARG A 155 18.58 -25.03 19.21
N THR A 156 19.65 -24.69 18.51
CA THR A 156 20.21 -23.33 18.47
C THR A 156 19.83 -22.56 17.22
N ILE A 157 19.21 -23.22 16.24
CA ILE A 157 18.71 -22.57 15.02
C ILE A 157 17.58 -21.58 15.35
N PRO A 158 17.39 -20.53 14.52
CA PRO A 158 16.25 -19.64 14.63
C PRO A 158 14.94 -20.43 14.60
N ASP A 159 14.04 -20.10 15.53
CA ASP A 159 12.74 -20.74 15.66
C ASP A 159 11.61 -19.70 15.70
N GLN A 160 10.38 -20.18 15.56
CA GLN A 160 9.19 -19.38 15.57
C GLN A 160 8.11 -20.00 16.46
N MET A 161 7.31 -19.17 17.11
CA MET A 161 6.13 -19.63 17.83
C MET A 161 4.89 -18.79 17.53
N TYR A 162 3.75 -19.47 17.51
CA TYR A 162 2.44 -18.85 17.47
C TYR A 162 1.95 -18.63 18.89
N TYR A 163 1.45 -17.42 19.16
CA TYR A 163 0.86 -17.09 20.43
C TYR A 163 -0.28 -16.08 20.24
N ASN A 164 -1.41 -16.35 20.89
CA ASN A 164 -2.53 -15.43 20.92
C ASN A 164 -2.58 -14.77 22.30
N VAL A 165 -2.45 -13.45 22.34
CA VAL A 165 -2.68 -12.68 23.56
C VAL A 165 -4.18 -12.49 23.68
N GLY A 166 -4.80 -13.27 24.57
CA GLY A 166 -6.23 -13.18 24.86
C GLY A 166 -6.55 -12.04 25.84
N ASP A 167 -7.83 -11.71 25.92
CA ASP A 167 -8.40 -10.82 26.94
C ASP A 167 -7.72 -9.44 27.05
N VAL A 168 -7.27 -8.91 25.91
CA VAL A 168 -6.66 -7.59 25.85
C VAL A 168 -7.77 -6.56 25.82
N ARG A 169 -7.73 -5.60 26.75
CA ARG A 169 -8.72 -4.54 26.88
C ARG A 169 -8.20 -3.23 26.28
N THR A 170 -8.97 -2.68 25.36
CA THR A 170 -8.75 -1.34 24.80
C THR A 170 -9.25 -0.25 25.75
N ASN A 171 -8.92 1.01 25.47
CA ASN A 171 -9.31 2.17 26.29
C ASN A 171 -10.84 2.33 26.42
N ASP A 172 -11.60 1.90 25.41
CA ASP A 172 -13.06 1.88 25.37
C ASP A 172 -13.68 0.57 25.90
N ASP A 173 -12.91 -0.20 26.70
CA ASP A 173 -13.33 -1.44 27.36
C ASP A 173 -13.69 -2.60 26.41
N THR A 174 -13.28 -2.52 25.15
CA THR A 174 -13.45 -3.62 24.19
C THR A 174 -12.42 -4.71 24.44
N LEU A 175 -12.89 -5.96 24.56
CA LEU A 175 -12.04 -7.13 24.67
C LEU A 175 -11.68 -7.67 23.29
N ILE A 176 -10.38 -7.80 23.04
CA ILE A 176 -9.81 -8.35 21.82
C ILE A 176 -8.78 -9.43 22.12
N THR A 177 -8.61 -10.34 21.17
CA THR A 177 -7.51 -11.31 21.15
C THR A 177 -6.58 -10.99 19.99
N VAL A 178 -5.31 -10.70 20.28
CA VAL A 178 -4.30 -10.36 19.29
C VAL A 178 -3.51 -11.61 18.90
N LYS A 179 -3.47 -11.93 17.61
CA LYS A 179 -2.80 -13.13 17.08
C LYS A 179 -1.40 -12.76 16.59
N LEU A 180 -0.38 -13.33 17.22
CA LEU A 180 1.01 -13.02 16.94
C LEU A 180 1.80 -14.26 16.54
N MET A 181 2.89 -14.02 15.83
CA MET A 181 3.96 -14.98 15.58
C MET A 181 5.29 -14.30 15.93
N ILE A 182 6.09 -14.97 16.73
CA ILE A 182 7.35 -14.42 17.26
C ILE A 182 8.49 -15.29 16.74
N PHE A 183 9.48 -14.65 16.11
CA PHE A 183 10.73 -15.26 15.67
C PHE A 183 11.82 -14.94 16.66
N PHE A 184 12.55 -15.96 17.12
CA PHE A 184 13.61 -15.80 18.09
C PHE A 184 14.76 -16.77 17.83
N GLU A 185 15.95 -16.41 18.32
CA GLU A 185 17.17 -17.18 18.19
C GLU A 185 17.93 -17.20 19.52
N LEU A 186 18.52 -18.35 19.86
CA LEU A 186 19.33 -18.50 21.06
C LEU A 186 20.75 -18.02 20.76
N MET A 187 21.18 -16.95 21.44
CA MET A 187 22.51 -16.35 21.26
C MET A 187 23.51 -16.89 22.30
N ASP A 188 23.08 -17.03 23.55
CA ASP A 188 23.92 -17.47 24.65
C ASP A 188 23.18 -18.47 25.56
N VAL A 189 23.64 -19.71 25.49
CA VAL A 189 23.08 -20.86 26.20
C VAL A 189 23.42 -20.82 27.68
N GLU A 190 24.61 -20.36 28.05
CA GLU A 190 25.05 -20.32 29.45
C GLU A 190 24.22 -19.27 30.21
N THR A 191 24.05 -18.08 29.61
CA THR A 191 23.17 -17.04 30.16
C THR A 191 21.74 -17.54 30.29
N MET A 192 21.22 -18.27 29.29
CA MET A 192 19.87 -18.86 29.36
C MET A 192 19.72 -19.81 30.54
N LEU A 193 20.66 -20.74 30.72
CA LEU A 193 20.62 -21.73 31.80
C LEU A 193 20.73 -21.13 33.21
N ASP A 194 21.37 -19.97 33.34
CA ASP A 194 21.55 -19.28 34.62
C ASP A 194 20.39 -18.34 34.97
N ARG A 195 19.67 -17.83 33.95
CA ARG A 195 18.65 -16.78 34.11
C ARG A 195 17.23 -17.28 34.05
N THR A 196 16.95 -18.38 33.34
CA THR A 196 15.60 -18.91 33.20
C THR A 196 15.58 -20.43 33.12
N HIS A 197 14.48 -21.02 33.60
CA HIS A 197 14.16 -22.42 33.38
C HIS A 197 13.21 -22.62 32.20
N ASP A 198 12.55 -21.55 31.74
CA ASP A 198 11.51 -21.59 30.72
C ASP A 198 11.48 -20.29 29.89
N PRO A 199 12.31 -20.19 28.84
CA PRO A 199 12.40 -18.98 28.02
C PRO A 199 11.09 -18.67 27.27
N ILE A 200 10.28 -19.69 26.98
CA ILE A 200 8.99 -19.50 26.31
C ILE A 200 8.00 -18.79 27.23
N ALA A 201 8.01 -19.11 28.53
CA ALA A 201 7.21 -18.39 29.53
C ALA A 201 7.59 -16.90 29.59
N ASP A 202 8.91 -16.62 29.61
CA ASP A 202 9.43 -15.25 29.65
C ASP A 202 8.99 -14.44 28.43
N PHE A 203 9.05 -15.04 27.23
CA PHE A 203 8.55 -14.41 26.01
C PHE A 203 7.06 -14.14 26.05
N ILE A 204 6.24 -15.12 26.47
CA ILE A 204 4.79 -14.96 26.58
C ILE A 204 4.45 -13.79 27.49
N ASN A 205 5.04 -13.75 28.69
CA ASN A 205 4.78 -12.71 29.67
C ASN A 205 5.19 -11.32 29.16
N ALA A 206 6.35 -11.23 28.49
CA ALA A 206 6.84 -9.97 27.94
C ALA A 206 5.96 -9.46 26.78
N VAL A 207 5.58 -10.34 25.84
CA VAL A 207 4.67 -9.99 24.74
C VAL A 207 3.29 -9.60 25.26
N CYS A 208 2.75 -10.33 26.24
CA CYS A 208 1.50 -9.96 26.88
C CYS A 208 1.55 -8.53 27.44
N ALA A 209 2.62 -8.18 28.15
CA ALA A 209 2.78 -6.85 28.73
C ALA A 209 2.84 -5.75 27.65
N ASP A 210 3.63 -5.97 26.59
CA ASP A 210 3.76 -5.01 25.48
C ASP A 210 2.44 -4.83 24.72
N VAL A 211 1.72 -5.92 24.42
CA VAL A 211 0.44 -5.86 23.70
C VAL A 211 -0.64 -5.19 24.54
N VAL A 212 -0.72 -5.48 25.84
CA VAL A 212 -1.66 -4.82 26.75
C VAL A 212 -1.33 -3.33 26.88
N SER A 213 -0.05 -2.97 26.99
CA SER A 213 0.37 -1.56 27.00
C SER A 213 0.04 -0.85 25.68
N PHE A 214 0.14 -1.55 24.55
CA PHE A 214 -0.19 -0.99 23.24
C PHE A 214 -1.70 -0.74 23.09
N ALA A 215 -2.53 -1.71 23.49
CA ALA A 215 -3.98 -1.63 23.33
C ALA A 215 -4.66 -0.72 24.37
N SER A 216 -4.20 -0.71 25.61
CA SER A 216 -4.82 0.08 26.70
C SER A 216 -4.82 1.59 26.46
N GLY A 217 -3.85 2.10 25.70
CA GLY A 217 -3.78 3.51 25.32
C GLY A 217 -4.67 3.91 24.13
N ARG A 218 -5.37 2.97 23.50
CA ARG A 218 -6.08 3.17 22.22
C ARG A 218 -7.53 2.73 22.31
N THR A 219 -8.41 3.43 21.62
CA THR A 219 -9.78 2.95 21.35
C THR A 219 -9.75 1.79 20.36
N TYR A 220 -10.85 1.04 20.24
CA TYR A 220 -10.93 -0.07 19.28
C TYR A 220 -10.66 0.37 17.82
N GLU A 221 -11.20 1.53 17.42
CA GLU A 221 -10.99 2.07 16.06
C GLU A 221 -9.52 2.43 15.82
N GLN A 222 -8.90 3.15 16.76
CA GLN A 222 -7.47 3.50 16.68
C GLN A 222 -6.59 2.25 16.65
N PHE A 223 -6.94 1.23 17.45
CA PHE A 223 -6.24 -0.05 17.42
C PHE A 223 -6.29 -0.67 16.02
N CYS A 224 -7.45 -0.70 15.37
CA CYS A 224 -7.62 -1.24 14.01
C CYS A 224 -6.76 -0.51 12.97
N GLU A 225 -6.70 0.82 13.03
CA GLU A 225 -5.91 1.64 12.11
C GLU A 225 -4.40 1.49 12.34
N GLU A 226 -3.97 1.32 13.58
CA GLU A 226 -2.56 1.25 13.97
C GLU A 226 -1.99 -0.18 14.10
N THR A 227 -2.77 -1.21 13.71
CA THR A 227 -2.33 -2.61 13.79
C THR A 227 -1.01 -2.91 13.04
N SER A 228 -0.63 -2.10 12.06
CA SER A 228 0.64 -2.21 11.34
C SER A 228 1.84 -2.07 12.28
N GLN A 229 1.75 -1.24 13.33
CA GLN A 229 2.81 -1.02 14.32
C GLN A 229 3.13 -2.28 15.13
N LEU A 230 2.19 -3.23 15.25
CA LEU A 230 2.42 -4.51 15.92
C LEU A 230 3.35 -5.45 15.15
N ASN A 231 3.77 -5.11 13.93
CA ASN A 231 4.83 -5.81 13.21
C ASN A 231 6.23 -5.25 13.49
N GLU A 232 6.31 -4.06 14.10
CA GLU A 232 7.57 -3.39 14.40
C GLU A 232 8.09 -3.83 15.76
N LEU A 233 9.38 -4.18 15.82
CA LEU A 233 10.01 -4.62 17.08
C LEU A 233 10.08 -3.50 18.13
N SER A 234 10.05 -2.24 17.69
CA SER A 234 10.00 -1.06 18.57
C SER A 234 8.75 -1.03 19.45
N SER A 235 7.65 -1.65 19.02
CA SER A 235 6.41 -1.82 19.80
C SER A 235 6.55 -2.84 20.93
N TYR A 236 7.67 -3.58 20.98
CA TYR A 236 7.90 -4.65 21.97
C TYR A 236 9.20 -4.44 22.78
N PRO A 237 9.29 -3.35 23.58
CA PRO A 237 10.45 -3.07 24.39
C PRO A 237 10.67 -4.11 25.52
N GLN A 238 9.60 -4.60 26.17
CA GLN A 238 9.73 -5.60 27.22
C GLN A 238 10.20 -6.94 26.65
N LEU A 239 9.64 -7.36 25.50
CA LEU A 239 10.09 -8.56 24.79
C LEU A 239 11.59 -8.47 24.47
N SER A 240 12.01 -7.37 23.86
CA SER A 240 13.40 -7.20 23.41
C SER A 240 14.37 -7.20 24.59
N SER A 241 14.03 -6.49 25.67
CA SER A 241 14.86 -6.43 26.88
C SER A 241 14.92 -7.77 27.60
N ARG A 242 13.76 -8.43 27.80
CA ARG A 242 13.68 -9.74 28.44
C ARG A 242 14.46 -10.78 27.65
N ALA A 243 14.30 -10.81 26.32
CA ALA A 243 15.02 -11.73 25.43
C ALA A 243 16.53 -11.64 25.64
N GLN A 244 17.08 -10.43 25.58
CA GLN A 244 18.52 -10.21 25.76
C GLN A 244 19.01 -10.65 27.15
N LEU A 245 18.21 -10.39 28.19
CA LEU A 245 18.55 -10.77 29.57
C LEU A 245 18.65 -12.30 29.75
N ILE A 246 17.84 -13.07 29.03
CA ILE A 246 17.83 -14.54 29.09
C ILE A 246 18.73 -15.19 28.02
N GLY A 247 19.56 -14.43 27.30
CA GLY A 247 20.46 -14.97 26.28
C GLY A 247 19.81 -15.25 24.91
N PHE A 248 18.61 -14.74 24.67
CA PHE A 248 17.91 -14.84 23.39
C PHE A 248 17.88 -13.51 22.62
N LYS A 249 17.61 -13.59 21.33
CA LYS A 249 17.30 -12.45 20.48
C LYS A 249 15.93 -12.64 19.84
N ALA A 250 15.02 -11.70 20.06
CA ALA A 250 13.79 -11.60 19.29
C ALA A 250 14.10 -10.94 17.95
N SER A 251 13.92 -11.67 16.85
CA SER A 251 14.28 -11.21 15.51
C SER A 251 13.16 -10.41 14.85
N LYS A 252 11.93 -10.91 14.96
CA LYS A 252 10.75 -10.27 14.37
C LYS A 252 9.47 -10.70 15.09
N VAL A 253 8.52 -9.80 15.20
CA VAL A 253 7.14 -10.12 15.57
C VAL A 253 6.25 -9.87 14.36
N VAL A 254 5.35 -10.80 14.07
CA VAL A 254 4.40 -10.70 12.96
C VAL A 254 2.99 -10.72 13.53
N TYR A 255 2.28 -9.63 13.27
CA TYR A 255 0.86 -9.52 13.54
C TYR A 255 0.07 -10.28 12.47
N ARG A 256 -0.75 -11.24 12.90
CA ARG A 256 -1.54 -12.11 12.01
C ARG A 256 -3.01 -11.71 11.91
N GLY A 257 -3.47 -10.84 12.81
CA GLY A 257 -4.88 -10.48 12.93
C GLY A 257 -5.31 -10.34 14.38
N TYR A 258 -6.52 -9.83 14.58
CA TYR A 258 -7.20 -9.83 15.87
C TYR A 258 -8.49 -10.64 15.79
N HIS A 259 -9.09 -10.90 16.94
CA HIS A 259 -10.45 -11.38 17.07
C HIS A 259 -11.14 -10.57 18.16
N ALA A 260 -12.25 -9.92 17.81
CA ALA A 260 -13.15 -9.24 18.73
C ALA A 260 -14.44 -10.07 18.86
N SER A 261 -15.36 -9.66 19.74
CA SER A 261 -16.68 -10.28 19.79
C SER A 261 -17.40 -10.17 18.43
N ASP A 262 -18.17 -11.21 18.06
CA ASP A 262 -18.85 -11.26 16.76
C ASP A 262 -19.77 -10.03 16.53
N SER A 263 -20.32 -9.46 17.60
CA SER A 263 -21.15 -8.26 17.53
C SER A 263 -20.36 -7.01 17.15
N LEU A 264 -19.17 -6.83 17.73
CA LEU A 264 -18.32 -5.67 17.45
C LEU A 264 -17.67 -5.78 16.07
N GLN A 265 -17.30 -7.00 15.68
CA GLN A 265 -16.76 -7.23 14.35
C GLN A 265 -17.80 -6.92 13.26
N LYS A 266 -19.07 -7.32 13.46
CA LYS A 266 -20.17 -6.93 12.57
C LYS A 266 -20.41 -5.42 12.55
N MET A 267 -20.44 -4.77 13.72
CA MET A 267 -20.62 -3.33 13.81
C MET A 267 -19.54 -2.58 13.03
N HIS A 268 -18.28 -3.00 13.16
CA HIS A 268 -17.17 -2.42 12.42
C HIS A 268 -17.29 -2.66 10.91
N ASP A 269 -17.60 -3.88 10.49
CA ASP A 269 -17.81 -4.19 9.06
C ASP A 269 -18.96 -3.36 8.46
N ASP A 270 -20.03 -3.14 9.21
CA ASP A 270 -21.16 -2.31 8.79
C ASP A 270 -20.79 -0.82 8.79
N ALA A 271 -19.98 -0.35 9.75
CA ALA A 271 -19.44 1.01 9.75
C ALA A 271 -18.52 1.25 8.53
N ILE A 272 -17.66 0.28 8.17
CA ILE A 272 -16.85 0.35 6.94
C ILE A 272 -17.75 0.46 5.72
N LYS A 273 -18.79 -0.39 5.61
CA LYS A 273 -19.73 -0.35 4.47
C LYS A 273 -20.43 1.00 4.39
N SER A 274 -20.96 1.51 5.50
CA SER A 274 -21.66 2.80 5.53
C SER A 274 -20.71 3.95 5.20
N ARG A 275 -19.49 3.97 5.74
CA ARG A 275 -18.49 5.01 5.41
C ARG A 275 -18.10 4.98 3.93
N THR A 276 -17.90 3.79 3.38
CA THR A 276 -17.57 3.62 1.95
C THR A 276 -18.73 4.05 1.07
N LYS A 277 -19.97 3.70 1.46
CA LYS A 277 -21.19 4.12 0.78
C LYS A 277 -21.35 5.64 0.79
N LEU A 278 -21.22 6.28 1.95
CA LEU A 278 -21.32 7.74 2.07
C LEU A 278 -20.24 8.46 1.25
N ARG A 279 -19.02 7.92 1.19
CA ARG A 279 -17.95 8.48 0.36
C ARG A 279 -18.29 8.40 -1.13
N LEU A 280 -18.81 7.25 -1.59
CA LEU A 280 -19.26 7.08 -2.97
C LEU A 280 -20.45 8.00 -3.30
N GLU A 281 -21.41 8.14 -2.38
CA GLU A 281 -22.55 9.04 -2.55
C GLU A 281 -22.11 10.51 -2.63
N ALA A 282 -21.19 10.95 -1.75
CA ALA A 282 -20.65 12.30 -1.79
C ALA A 282 -19.87 12.58 -3.10
N GLU A 283 -19.03 11.63 -3.54
CA GLU A 283 -18.29 11.75 -4.81
C GLU A 283 -19.25 11.76 -6.01
N THR A 284 -20.34 11.00 -5.95
CA THR A 284 -21.40 11.00 -6.98
C THR A 284 -22.13 12.35 -7.02
N GLU A 285 -22.46 12.92 -5.87
CA GLU A 285 -23.12 14.22 -5.76
C GLU A 285 -22.21 15.35 -6.26
N GLU A 286 -20.92 15.32 -5.91
CA GLU A 286 -19.93 16.29 -6.38
C GLU A 286 -19.78 16.21 -7.91
N GLN A 287 -19.71 15.01 -8.48
CA GLN A 287 -19.71 14.82 -9.93
C GLN A 287 -21.00 15.34 -10.59
N ALA A 288 -22.15 15.13 -9.97
CA ALA A 288 -23.43 15.61 -10.47
C ALA A 288 -23.52 17.14 -10.45
N GLN A 289 -23.04 17.78 -9.38
CA GLN A 289 -22.96 19.24 -9.26
C GLN A 289 -22.00 19.82 -10.30
N ALA A 290 -20.79 19.26 -10.46
CA ALA A 290 -19.83 19.70 -11.47
C ALA A 290 -20.41 19.59 -12.89
N LEU A 291 -21.17 18.53 -13.19
CA LEU A 291 -21.90 18.38 -14.46
C LEU A 291 -23.00 19.44 -14.63
N ALA A 292 -23.71 19.80 -13.57
CA ALA A 292 -24.74 20.83 -13.61
C ALA A 292 -24.13 22.21 -13.86
N ASP A 293 -23.07 22.57 -13.14
CA ASP A 293 -22.36 23.83 -13.30
C ASP A 293 -21.79 23.97 -14.71
N MET A 294 -21.17 22.90 -15.24
CA MET A 294 -20.66 22.86 -16.61
C MET A 294 -21.78 23.07 -17.65
N ARG A 295 -22.98 22.54 -17.41
CA ARG A 295 -24.13 22.77 -18.31
C ARG A 295 -24.57 24.22 -18.30
N VAL A 296 -24.70 24.82 -17.11
CA VAL A 296 -25.08 26.23 -16.96
C VAL A 296 -24.04 27.13 -17.62
N GLU A 297 -22.75 26.88 -17.41
CA GLU A 297 -21.66 27.62 -18.03
C GLU A 297 -21.73 27.55 -19.57
N LYS A 298 -21.93 26.35 -20.13
CA LYS A 298 -22.08 26.16 -21.58
C LYS A 298 -23.34 26.83 -22.12
N GLU A 299 -24.42 26.91 -21.35
CA GLU A 299 -25.63 27.61 -21.74
C GLU A 299 -25.44 29.13 -21.71
N LEU A 300 -24.74 29.65 -20.70
CA LEU A 300 -24.37 31.07 -20.58
C LEU A 300 -23.46 31.50 -21.74
N GLU A 301 -22.45 30.69 -22.09
CA GLU A 301 -21.60 30.90 -23.27
C GLU A 301 -22.39 30.91 -24.58
N ARG A 302 -23.38 30.02 -24.73
CA ARG A 302 -24.24 30.00 -25.93
C ARG A 302 -25.14 31.23 -25.99
N SER A 303 -25.68 31.66 -24.85
CA SER A 303 -26.51 32.85 -24.74
C SER A 303 -25.71 34.12 -25.04
N SER A 304 -24.51 34.27 -24.49
CA SER A 304 -23.65 35.43 -24.76
C SER A 304 -23.28 35.52 -26.24
N LYS A 305 -22.87 34.39 -26.84
CA LYS A 305 -22.61 34.34 -28.30
C LYS A 305 -23.83 34.69 -29.13
N ARG A 306 -25.03 34.27 -28.74
CA ARG A 306 -26.27 34.66 -29.43
C ARG A 306 -26.51 36.16 -29.34
N GLN A 307 -26.37 36.74 -28.16
CA GLN A 307 -26.52 38.19 -27.97
C GLN A 307 -25.49 38.98 -28.78
N GLU A 308 -24.23 38.54 -28.81
CA GLU A 308 -23.19 39.15 -29.65
C GLU A 308 -23.56 39.11 -31.14
N MET A 309 -24.04 37.97 -31.63
CA MET A 309 -24.51 37.83 -33.02
C MET A 309 -25.72 38.73 -33.31
N GLU A 310 -26.70 38.81 -32.41
CA GLU A 310 -27.88 39.68 -32.56
C GLU A 310 -27.49 41.17 -32.57
N ILE A 311 -26.58 41.59 -31.69
CA ILE A 311 -26.06 42.97 -31.67
C ILE A 311 -25.33 43.28 -32.98
N ALA A 312 -24.47 42.36 -33.45
CA ALA A 312 -23.75 42.53 -34.70
C ALA A 312 -24.69 42.60 -35.91
N GLU A 313 -25.73 41.77 -35.95
CA GLU A 313 -26.75 41.80 -37.01
C GLU A 313 -27.54 43.11 -36.98
N GLN A 314 -27.93 43.59 -35.81
CA GLN A 314 -28.64 44.86 -35.67
C GLN A 314 -27.75 46.05 -36.04
N GLN A 315 -26.47 46.02 -35.68
CA GLN A 315 -25.49 47.04 -36.10
C GLN A 315 -25.33 47.07 -37.62
N HIS A 316 -25.15 45.90 -38.24
CA HIS A 316 -25.06 45.77 -39.69
C HIS A 316 -26.33 46.29 -40.39
N LYS A 317 -27.52 45.96 -39.86
CA LYS A 317 -28.81 46.45 -40.38
C LYS A 317 -28.93 47.98 -40.28
N ASN A 318 -28.53 48.56 -39.15
CA ASN A 318 -28.50 50.01 -38.96
C ASN A 318 -27.52 50.68 -39.92
N GLU A 319 -26.34 50.10 -40.14
CA GLU A 319 -25.34 50.63 -41.07
C GLU A 319 -25.82 50.58 -42.52
N MET A 320 -26.41 49.45 -42.93
CA MET A 320 -27.04 49.32 -44.25
C MET A 320 -28.14 50.36 -44.46
N SER A 321 -28.98 50.59 -43.45
CA SER A 321 -30.04 51.61 -43.51
C SER A 321 -29.47 53.04 -43.60
N LYS A 322 -28.39 53.35 -42.87
CA LYS A 322 -27.68 54.64 -43.00
C LYS A 322 -27.11 54.85 -44.40
N ARG A 323 -26.40 53.86 -44.94
CA ARG A 323 -25.84 53.92 -46.30
C ARG A 323 -26.93 54.12 -47.35
N GLN A 324 -28.05 53.42 -47.24
CA GLN A 324 -29.20 53.61 -48.13
C GLN A 324 -29.80 55.02 -48.02
N HIS A 325 -29.87 55.57 -46.81
CA HIS A 325 -30.38 56.93 -46.61
C HIS A 325 -29.43 57.99 -47.19
N GLU A 326 -28.12 57.84 -46.96
CA GLU A 326 -27.07 58.71 -47.51
C GLU A 326 -27.08 58.70 -49.05
N GLU A 327 -27.20 57.52 -49.65
CA GLU A 327 -27.27 57.37 -51.10
C GLU A 327 -28.53 58.03 -51.69
N LYS A 328 -29.68 57.90 -51.02
CA LYS A 328 -30.92 58.56 -51.40
C LYS A 328 -30.85 60.09 -51.27
N MET A 329 -30.15 60.60 -50.27
CA MET A 329 -29.92 62.04 -50.12
C MET A 329 -29.01 62.59 -51.22
N ARG A 330 -27.93 61.86 -51.56
CA ARG A 330 -27.07 62.20 -52.71
C ARG A 330 -27.83 62.24 -54.02
N GLN A 331 -28.70 61.26 -54.28
CA GLN A 331 -29.53 61.25 -55.49
C GLN A 331 -30.41 62.50 -55.58
N ARG A 332 -31.06 62.89 -54.46
CA ARG A 332 -31.88 64.11 -54.41
C ARG A 332 -31.08 65.41 -54.58
N GLU A 333 -29.86 65.46 -54.08
CA GLU A 333 -28.97 66.62 -54.28
C GLU A 333 -28.57 66.77 -55.75
N VAL A 334 -28.20 65.66 -56.40
CA VAL A 334 -27.87 65.63 -57.83
C VAL A 334 -29.08 66.04 -58.68
N GLU A 335 -30.28 65.52 -58.37
CA GLU A 335 -31.53 65.91 -59.08
C GLU A 335 -31.78 67.43 -58.98
N ARG A 336 -31.64 68.01 -57.78
CA ARG A 336 -31.81 69.46 -57.57
C ARG A 336 -30.78 70.29 -58.33
N GLU A 337 -29.52 69.85 -58.40
CA GLU A 337 -28.50 70.55 -59.17
C GLU A 337 -28.78 70.53 -60.67
N VAL A 338 -29.26 69.41 -61.21
CA VAL A 338 -29.64 69.28 -62.62
C VAL A 338 -30.83 70.18 -62.95
N GLU A 339 -31.87 70.20 -62.11
CA GLU A 339 -33.02 71.10 -62.28
C GLU A 339 -32.61 72.57 -62.27
N LYS A 340 -31.71 72.95 -61.36
CA LYS A 340 -31.23 74.34 -61.26
C LYS A 340 -30.46 74.76 -62.51
N LYS A 341 -29.56 73.90 -63.03
CA LYS A 341 -28.84 74.16 -64.29
C LYS A 341 -29.78 74.27 -65.48
N ALA A 342 -30.78 73.39 -65.59
CA ALA A 342 -31.76 73.46 -66.67
C ALA A 342 -32.57 74.75 -66.65
N ALA A 343 -32.94 75.25 -65.45
CA ALA A 343 -33.62 76.53 -65.29
C ALA A 343 -32.72 77.72 -65.70
N GLU A 344 -31.44 77.71 -65.30
CA GLU A 344 -30.46 78.74 -65.66
C GLU A 344 -30.22 78.79 -67.18
N ASP A 345 -30.07 77.63 -67.83
CA ASP A 345 -29.87 77.52 -69.28
C ASP A 345 -31.11 78.02 -70.07
N MET A 346 -32.32 77.69 -69.59
CA MET A 346 -33.57 78.14 -70.22
C MET A 346 -33.75 79.66 -70.11
N GLN A 347 -33.36 80.25 -68.97
CA GLN A 347 -33.39 81.71 -68.77
C GLN A 347 -32.41 82.44 -69.71
N GLN A 348 -31.21 81.88 -69.95
CA GLN A 348 -30.25 82.45 -70.88
C GLN A 348 -30.72 82.40 -72.34
N LEU A 349 -31.41 81.32 -72.73
CA LEU A 349 -31.99 81.17 -74.07
C LEU A 349 -33.12 82.19 -74.31
N GLU A 350 -33.98 82.42 -73.31
CA GLU A 350 -35.07 83.38 -73.42
C GLU A 350 -34.56 84.83 -73.55
N LEU A 351 -33.49 85.18 -72.82
CA LEU A 351 -32.85 86.49 -72.92
C LEU A 351 -32.22 86.74 -74.29
N LYS A 352 -31.59 85.72 -74.90
CA LYS A 352 -31.05 85.82 -76.27
C LYS A 352 -32.16 86.02 -77.30
N ALA A 353 -33.23 85.25 -77.22
CA ALA A 353 -34.36 85.38 -78.15
C ALA A 353 -35.00 86.78 -78.09
N LYS A 354 -35.13 87.37 -76.90
CA LYS A 354 -35.61 88.75 -76.73
C LYS A 354 -34.66 89.80 -77.31
N HIS A 355 -33.35 89.58 -77.20
CA HIS A 355 -32.35 90.48 -77.78
C HIS A 355 -32.44 90.50 -79.31
N ASP A 356 -32.50 89.32 -79.94
CA ASP A 356 -32.55 89.19 -81.40
C ASP A 356 -33.82 89.84 -81.99
N LEU A 357 -34.97 89.67 -81.32
CA LEU A 357 -36.24 90.25 -81.73
C LEU A 357 -36.23 91.79 -81.69
N ASN A 358 -35.61 92.37 -80.66
CA ASN A 358 -35.47 93.81 -80.52
C ASN A 358 -34.52 94.40 -81.57
N GLU A 359 -33.46 93.67 -81.94
CA GLU A 359 -32.52 94.09 -82.97
C GLU A 359 -33.18 94.11 -84.36
N GLU A 360 -34.03 93.13 -84.67
CA GLU A 360 -34.82 93.13 -85.90
C GLU A 360 -35.83 94.27 -85.96
N GLN A 361 -36.52 94.57 -84.85
CA GLN A 361 -37.44 95.70 -84.76
C GLN A 361 -36.71 97.04 -84.95
N ALA A 362 -35.52 97.21 -84.37
CA ALA A 362 -34.70 98.41 -84.57
C ALA A 362 -34.30 98.59 -86.04
N ARG A 363 -33.90 97.50 -86.73
CA ARG A 363 -33.59 97.54 -88.18
C ARG A 363 -34.82 97.81 -89.05
N TYR A 364 -36.00 97.34 -88.64
CA TYR A 364 -37.26 97.60 -89.33
C TYR A 364 -37.69 99.08 -89.21
N TYR A 365 -37.63 99.64 -88.00
CA TYR A 365 -37.91 101.06 -87.78
C TYR A 365 -36.86 101.98 -88.43
N GLY A 366 -35.59 101.57 -88.50
CA GLY A 366 -34.54 102.26 -89.24
C GLY A 366 -34.87 102.40 -90.73
N ARG A 367 -35.28 101.30 -91.38
CA ARG A 367 -35.65 101.29 -92.81
C ARG A 367 -36.92 102.11 -93.12
N MET A 368 -37.87 102.16 -92.19
CA MET A 368 -39.07 103.00 -92.38
C MET A 368 -38.78 104.51 -92.33
N LYS A 369 -37.80 104.93 -91.52
CA LYS A 369 -37.40 106.34 -91.43
C LYS A 369 -36.79 106.85 -92.74
N GLU A 370 -35.99 106.02 -93.41
CA GLU A 370 -35.34 106.38 -94.68
C GLU A 370 -36.34 106.51 -95.85
N MET A 371 -37.48 105.82 -95.78
CA MET A 371 -38.54 105.91 -96.80
C MET A 371 -39.48 107.13 -96.64
N GLY A 372 -39.13 108.10 -95.78
CA GLY A 372 -39.89 109.34 -95.63
C GLY A 372 -41.24 109.19 -94.91
N VAL A 373 -41.44 108.08 -94.20
CA VAL A 373 -42.66 107.82 -93.42
C VAL A 373 -42.51 108.45 -92.02
N ASP A 374 -43.48 109.27 -91.63
CA ASP A 374 -43.57 109.82 -90.27
C ASP A 374 -43.89 108.70 -89.26
N LEU A 375 -42.84 108.21 -88.60
CA LEU A 375 -42.86 107.14 -87.60
C LEU A 375 -43.85 107.40 -86.46
N THR A 376 -44.14 108.66 -86.15
CA THR A 376 -45.07 109.05 -85.07
C THR A 376 -46.51 108.69 -85.42
N ARG A 377 -46.91 108.83 -86.70
CA ARG A 377 -48.26 108.51 -87.15
C ARG A 377 -48.44 107.00 -87.38
N TYR A 378 -47.38 106.30 -87.77
CA TYR A 378 -47.37 104.84 -87.94
C TYR A 378 -47.48 104.10 -86.59
N LEU A 379 -46.67 104.47 -85.59
CA LEU A 379 -46.70 103.84 -84.26
C LEU A 379 -48.02 104.11 -83.51
N VAL A 380 -48.63 105.29 -83.70
CA VAL A 380 -49.96 105.61 -83.13
C VAL A 380 -51.10 104.86 -83.84
N SER A 381 -50.91 104.43 -85.09
CA SER A 381 -51.90 103.61 -85.81
C SER A 381 -51.85 102.11 -85.48
N GLN A 382 -50.71 101.60 -85.01
CA GLN A 382 -50.57 100.19 -84.58
C GLN A 382 -51.12 99.91 -83.17
N TYR A 383 -51.33 100.94 -82.35
CA TYR A 383 -51.92 100.83 -81.02
C TYR A 383 -53.34 101.43 -81.00
N GLN A 384 -54.31 100.75 -81.64
CA GLN A 384 -55.73 101.16 -81.64
C GLN A 384 -56.52 100.69 -80.40
N HIS A 385 -55.88 99.99 -79.44
CA HIS A 385 -56.49 99.58 -78.17
C HIS A 385 -55.54 99.87 -76.99
N PRO A 386 -55.89 100.77 -76.04
CA PRO A 386 -55.14 100.92 -74.80
C PRO A 386 -55.55 99.81 -73.81
N ASP A 387 -54.79 98.71 -73.78
CA ASP A 387 -55.07 97.54 -72.91
C ASP A 387 -54.66 97.71 -71.44
N LYS A 388 -54.12 98.87 -71.02
CA LYS A 388 -53.74 99.09 -69.62
C LYS A 388 -54.09 100.50 -69.15
N VAL A 389 -55.12 100.60 -68.31
CA VAL A 389 -55.43 101.80 -67.54
C VAL A 389 -54.54 101.80 -66.30
N ILE A 390 -53.45 102.57 -66.32
CA ILE A 390 -52.61 102.79 -65.14
C ILE A 390 -53.25 103.91 -64.32
N LYS A 391 -53.97 103.55 -63.26
CA LYS A 391 -54.52 104.52 -62.30
C LYS A 391 -53.51 104.74 -61.17
N VAL A 392 -52.92 105.93 -61.13
CA VAL A 392 -52.02 106.35 -60.05
C VAL A 392 -52.83 107.22 -59.07
N ASP A 393 -53.40 106.59 -58.05
CA ASP A 393 -54.06 107.33 -56.97
C ASP A 393 -52.98 107.91 -56.03
N GLY A 394 -52.73 109.21 -56.17
CA GLY A 394 -51.85 109.98 -55.30
C GLY A 394 -52.64 110.71 -54.23
N ASN A 395 -52.81 110.10 -53.04
CA ASN A 395 -53.33 110.84 -51.89
C ASN A 395 -52.22 111.74 -51.31
N ALA A 396 -52.54 113.00 -51.10
CA ALA A 396 -51.60 114.04 -50.71
C ALA A 396 -51.13 113.86 -49.26
N GLY A 397 -49.99 113.18 -49.07
CA GLY A 397 -49.31 113.09 -47.77
C GLY A 397 -48.32 111.92 -47.64
N GLY A 398 -47.14 112.01 -48.28
CA GLY A 398 -45.94 111.22 -47.88
C GLY A 398 -45.87 109.74 -48.31
N LYS A 399 -45.56 109.52 -49.61
CA LYS A 399 -45.17 108.28 -50.36
C LYS A 399 -44.62 107.08 -49.53
N THR A 400 -45.00 105.83 -49.81
CA THR A 400 -44.89 105.14 -51.12
C THR A 400 -46.21 104.96 -51.90
N PRO A 401 -46.24 105.27 -53.22
CA PRO A 401 -47.39 105.01 -54.07
C PRO A 401 -47.55 103.49 -54.31
N GLN A 402 -48.76 102.97 -54.11
CA GLN A 402 -49.11 101.59 -54.47
C GLN A 402 -49.50 101.54 -55.95
N LEU A 403 -48.76 100.76 -56.73
CA LEU A 403 -49.03 100.50 -58.14
C LEU A 403 -49.97 99.30 -58.24
N HIS A 404 -51.24 99.52 -58.58
CA HIS A 404 -52.16 98.44 -58.93
C HIS A 404 -52.10 98.21 -60.44
N LEU A 405 -51.47 97.11 -60.85
CA LEU A 405 -51.56 96.59 -62.22
C LEU A 405 -52.79 95.68 -62.29
N HIS A 406 -53.83 96.14 -62.99
CA HIS A 406 -54.88 95.24 -63.47
C HIS A 406 -54.40 94.64 -64.79
N GLU A 407 -54.24 93.31 -64.83
CA GLU A 407 -54.06 92.54 -66.06
C GLU A 407 -55.37 92.33 -66.80
#